data_AF-A0A8S3V7J1-F1
#
_entry.id   AF-A0A8S3V7J1-F1
#
_cell.length_a   1.000
_cell.length_b   1.000
_cell.length_c   1.000
_cell.angle_alpha   90.00
_cell.angle_beta   90.00
_cell.angle_gamma   90.00
#
_symmetry.space_group_name_H-M   'P 1'
#
loop_
_entity.id
_entity.type
_entity.pdbx_description
1 polymer ?
#
loop_
_entity_poly.entity_id
_entity_poly.type
_entity_poly.pdbx_seq_one_letter_code
_entity_poly.pdbx_strand_id
1 'polypeptide(L)'
;MASVSEGEENYVRMSLLLTGVSPRAARTFFDSEFAPACLDATLKKEYNKLFKLKKKHVINQSQWNLLFQDFLYLIYFTDVPDSKTFDVTLMILLLRNLTQINPPLCGYDRLPAAIETTQAADLARIKHYRNHLAHLDDGKVDTTFFNIAWTDISSAVERLGGQQMKQECDHLKTKPLDQTNREIMMDIKHSKNETEI
;
A
#
# COMPACT_ATOMS: atom_id res chain seq x y z
N MET A 1 -25.44 20.65 8.87
CA MET A 1 -24.37 19.64 9.08
C MET A 1 -23.16 20.36 9.63
N ALA A 2 -22.51 19.84 10.68
CA ALA A 2 -21.27 20.45 11.18
C ALA A 2 -20.20 20.47 10.07
N SER A 3 -19.45 21.56 9.97
CA SER A 3 -18.27 21.61 9.09
C SER A 3 -17.24 20.61 9.58
N VAL A 4 -16.67 19.82 8.67
CA VAL A 4 -15.55 18.91 8.97
C VAL A 4 -14.35 19.76 9.39
N SER A 5 -13.63 19.35 10.42
CA SER A 5 -12.42 20.07 10.84
C SER A 5 -11.28 19.89 9.83
N GLU A 6 -10.37 20.86 9.73
CA GLU A 6 -9.21 20.76 8.83
C GLU A 6 -8.41 19.46 9.05
N GLY A 7 -8.26 19.03 10.31
CA GLY A 7 -7.57 17.79 10.63
C GLY A 7 -8.28 16.52 10.12
N GLU A 8 -9.62 16.52 10.12
CA GLU A 8 -10.41 15.43 9.53
C GLU A 8 -10.30 15.43 7.99
N GLU A 9 -10.29 16.61 7.37
CA GLU A 9 -10.06 16.72 5.92
C GLU A 9 -8.67 16.18 5.53
N ASN A 10 -7.64 16.54 6.30
CA ASN A 10 -6.27 16.05 6.11
C ASN A 10 -6.19 14.52 6.22
N TYR A 11 -6.88 13.94 7.22
CA TYR A 11 -6.96 12.49 7.39
C TYR A 11 -7.60 11.80 6.17
N VAL A 12 -8.72 12.35 5.67
CA VAL A 12 -9.40 11.82 4.48
C VAL A 12 -8.49 11.88 3.26
N ARG A 13 -7.81 13.01 3.03
CA ARG A 13 -6.88 13.15 1.91
C ARG A 13 -5.73 12.16 1.98
N MET A 14 -5.12 12.00 3.17
CA MET A 14 -4.07 11.01 3.41
C MET A 14 -4.58 9.60 3.14
N SER A 15 -5.79 9.28 3.58
CA SER A 15 -6.43 7.98 3.32
C SER A 15 -6.56 7.73 1.82
N LEU A 16 -7.13 8.67 1.07
CA LEU A 16 -7.29 8.56 -0.40
C LEU A 16 -5.95 8.42 -1.13
N LEU A 17 -4.93 9.16 -0.67
CA LEU A 17 -3.58 9.06 -1.24
C LEU A 17 -2.97 7.68 -1.00
N LEU A 18 -3.11 7.13 0.21
CA LEU A 18 -2.48 5.88 0.64
C LEU A 18 -3.25 4.62 0.22
N THR A 19 -4.56 4.71 -0.01
CA THR A 19 -5.39 3.58 -0.49
C THR A 19 -5.65 3.63 -2.00
N GLY A 20 -5.58 4.81 -2.62
CA GLY A 20 -5.86 5.01 -4.04
C GLY A 20 -4.62 5.12 -4.92
N VAL A 21 -3.82 6.17 -4.74
CA VAL A 21 -2.69 6.48 -5.64
C VAL A 21 -1.44 5.68 -5.30
N SER A 22 -1.05 5.65 -4.02
CA SER A 22 0.19 5.02 -3.57
C SER A 22 0.30 3.52 -3.89
N PRO A 23 -0.77 2.71 -3.76
CA PRO A 23 -0.72 1.30 -4.14
C PRO A 23 -0.56 1.09 -5.65
N ARG A 24 -1.12 1.98 -6.47
CA ARG A 24 -0.92 1.94 -7.93
C ARG A 24 0.53 2.25 -8.30
N ALA A 25 1.15 3.24 -7.67
CA ALA A 25 2.56 3.56 -7.88
C ALA A 25 3.48 2.40 -7.45
N ALA A 26 3.24 1.82 -6.27
CA ALA A 26 3.95 0.63 -5.82
C ALA A 26 3.80 -0.55 -6.80
N ARG A 27 2.60 -0.72 -7.37
CA ARG A 27 2.32 -1.75 -8.38
C ARG A 27 3.06 -1.51 -9.69
N THR A 28 3.17 -0.26 -10.16
CA THR A 28 3.96 0.07 -11.35
C THR A 28 5.40 -0.44 -11.22
N PHE A 29 6.04 -0.18 -10.09
CA PHE A 29 7.38 -0.71 -9.83
C PHE A 29 7.38 -2.24 -9.66
N PHE A 30 6.41 -2.80 -8.94
CA PHE A 30 6.27 -4.25 -8.79
C PHE A 30 6.17 -4.97 -10.15
N ASP A 31 5.31 -4.47 -11.05
CA ASP A 31 5.09 -5.05 -12.38
C ASP A 31 6.32 -4.91 -13.30
N SER A 32 7.20 -3.94 -13.04
CA SER A 32 8.49 -3.85 -13.75
C SER A 32 9.49 -4.94 -13.33
N GLU A 33 9.40 -5.42 -12.09
CA GLU A 33 10.22 -6.52 -11.57
C GLU A 33 9.58 -7.89 -11.82
N PHE A 34 8.25 -7.94 -11.82
CA PHE A 34 7.43 -9.12 -12.06
C PHE A 34 6.40 -8.83 -13.14
N ALA A 35 6.81 -8.95 -14.40
CA ALA A 35 5.90 -8.72 -15.53
C ALA A 35 4.58 -9.50 -15.34
N PRO A 36 3.38 -8.86 -15.39
CA PRO A 36 2.12 -9.51 -15.06
C PRO A 36 1.86 -10.81 -15.82
N ALA A 37 2.24 -10.86 -17.10
CA ALA A 37 2.11 -12.06 -17.94
C ALA A 37 2.97 -13.25 -17.46
N CYS A 38 4.02 -12.98 -16.68
CA CYS A 38 4.96 -13.98 -16.15
C CYS A 38 4.83 -14.18 -14.64
N LEU A 39 3.89 -13.49 -13.98
CA LEU A 39 3.76 -13.49 -12.52
C LEU A 39 3.49 -14.91 -12.00
N ASP A 40 2.50 -15.61 -12.55
CA ASP A 40 2.17 -16.99 -12.18
C ASP A 40 3.36 -17.95 -12.32
N ALA A 41 4.05 -17.89 -13.46
CA ALA A 41 5.23 -18.71 -13.71
C ALA A 41 6.35 -18.40 -12.70
N THR A 42 6.55 -17.13 -12.36
CA THR A 42 7.56 -16.70 -11.38
C THR A 42 7.20 -17.19 -9.97
N LEU A 43 5.94 -17.06 -9.55
CA LEU A 43 5.47 -17.56 -8.26
C LEU A 43 5.62 -19.09 -8.17
N LYS A 44 5.22 -19.84 -9.21
CA LYS A 44 5.39 -21.30 -9.27
C LYS A 44 6.85 -21.72 -9.20
N LYS A 45 7.75 -21.02 -9.89
CA LYS A 45 9.21 -21.26 -9.82
C LYS A 45 9.74 -21.06 -8.40
N GLU A 46 9.24 -20.06 -7.69
CA GLU A 46 9.68 -19.70 -6.34
C GLU A 46 8.83 -20.32 -5.22
N TYR A 47 7.96 -21.29 -5.54
CA TYR A 47 6.99 -21.91 -4.62
C TYR A 47 7.64 -22.36 -3.31
N ASN A 48 8.78 -23.04 -3.37
CA ASN A 48 9.46 -23.56 -2.18
C ASN A 48 9.96 -22.43 -1.23
N LYS A 49 10.37 -21.28 -1.77
CA LYS A 49 10.74 -20.12 -0.94
C LYS A 49 9.50 -19.53 -0.29
N LEU A 50 8.43 -19.32 -1.06
CA LEU A 50 7.16 -18.77 -0.57
C LEU A 50 6.51 -19.69 0.48
N PHE A 51 6.54 -21.00 0.27
CA PHE A 51 6.00 -21.98 1.23
C PHE A 51 6.76 -21.97 2.56
N LYS A 52 8.10 -21.76 2.54
CA LYS A 52 8.87 -21.54 3.77
C LYS A 52 8.44 -20.27 4.50
N LEU A 53 8.13 -19.19 3.78
CA LEU A 53 7.61 -17.95 4.37
C LEU A 53 6.21 -18.14 4.96
N LYS A 54 5.33 -18.91 4.29
CA LYS A 54 4.03 -19.32 4.84
C LYS A 54 4.19 -20.11 6.14
N LYS A 55 5.08 -21.12 6.17
CA LYS A 55 5.37 -21.90 7.39
C LYS A 55 5.90 -21.06 8.55
N LYS A 56 6.57 -19.94 8.25
CA LYS A 56 7.06 -18.98 9.24
C LYS A 56 6.04 -17.90 9.61
N HIS A 57 4.80 -18.00 9.12
CA HIS A 57 3.75 -16.98 9.29
C HIS A 57 4.10 -15.58 8.77
N VAL A 58 5.09 -15.48 7.87
CA VAL A 58 5.42 -14.23 7.18
C VAL A 58 4.39 -13.94 6.07
N ILE A 59 3.87 -15.00 5.44
CA ILE A 59 2.71 -14.94 4.52
C ILE A 59 1.54 -15.57 5.27
N ASN A 60 0.46 -14.81 5.47
CA ASN A 60 -0.77 -15.34 6.09
C ASN A 60 -1.63 -16.11 5.07
N GLN A 61 -2.69 -16.78 5.52
CA GLN A 61 -3.53 -17.60 4.62
C GLN A 61 -4.22 -16.76 3.53
N SER A 62 -4.72 -15.55 3.85
CA SER A 62 -5.36 -14.67 2.88
C SER A 62 -4.39 -14.25 1.76
N GLN A 63 -3.17 -13.85 2.12
CA GLN A 63 -2.11 -13.57 1.15
C GLN A 63 -1.72 -14.82 0.36
N TRP A 64 -1.64 -15.98 1.01
CA TRP A 64 -1.34 -17.23 0.31
C TRP A 64 -2.37 -17.53 -0.77
N ASN A 65 -3.66 -17.36 -0.47
CA ASN A 65 -4.74 -17.61 -1.43
C ASN A 65 -4.67 -16.68 -2.65
N LEU A 66 -4.10 -15.48 -2.51
CA LEU A 66 -3.82 -14.58 -3.65
C LEU A 66 -2.65 -15.06 -4.52
N LEU A 67 -1.69 -15.78 -3.95
CA LEU A 67 -0.50 -16.29 -4.66
C LEU A 67 -0.74 -17.68 -5.27
N PHE A 68 -1.42 -18.54 -4.53
CA PHE A 68 -1.70 -19.93 -4.86
C PHE A 68 -3.09 -20.28 -4.33
N GLN A 69 -4.00 -20.61 -5.23
CA GLN A 69 -5.29 -21.17 -4.82
C GLN A 69 -5.06 -22.55 -4.17
N ASP A 70 -5.74 -22.81 -3.05
CA ASP A 70 -5.73 -24.15 -2.45
C ASP A 70 -6.35 -25.16 -3.44
N PHE A 71 -5.80 -26.38 -3.46
CA PHE A 71 -6.09 -27.40 -4.49
C PHE A 71 -7.60 -27.73 -4.63
N LEU A 72 -8.39 -27.52 -3.57
CA LEU A 72 -9.84 -27.70 -3.54
C LEU A 72 -10.63 -26.61 -4.30
N TYR A 73 -10.06 -25.43 -4.53
CA TYR A 73 -10.69 -24.31 -5.26
C TYR A 73 -10.37 -24.30 -6.76
N LEU A 74 -9.33 -25.03 -7.20
CA LEU A 74 -8.93 -25.18 -8.61
C LEU A 74 -10.01 -25.83 -9.49
N ILE A 75 -11.00 -26.48 -8.89
CA ILE A 75 -12.08 -27.19 -9.59
C ILE A 75 -13.14 -26.23 -10.15
N TYR A 76 -13.21 -24.99 -9.65
CA TYR A 76 -14.25 -24.02 -10.02
C TYR A 76 -13.72 -22.66 -10.49
N PHE A 77 -12.46 -22.31 -10.18
CA PHE A 77 -11.85 -21.04 -10.61
C PHE A 77 -10.38 -21.25 -11.00
N THR A 78 -10.05 -20.96 -12.25
CA THR A 78 -8.68 -20.88 -12.76
C THR A 78 -8.21 -19.42 -12.72
N ASP A 79 -8.31 -18.76 -11.57
CA ASP A 79 -7.83 -17.38 -11.47
C ASP A 79 -6.32 -17.36 -11.30
N VAL A 80 -5.67 -16.90 -12.37
CA VAL A 80 -4.23 -16.61 -12.41
C VAL A 80 -3.96 -15.45 -11.43
N PRO A 81 -2.88 -15.51 -10.62
CA PRO A 81 -2.51 -14.40 -9.74
C PRO A 81 -2.43 -13.08 -10.51
N ASP A 82 -3.12 -12.05 -10.01
CA ASP A 82 -3.13 -10.70 -10.57
C ASP A 82 -2.61 -9.71 -9.53
N SER A 83 -1.53 -8.98 -9.87
CA SER A 83 -0.91 -7.98 -9.00
C SER A 83 -1.88 -6.85 -8.62
N LYS A 84 -2.98 -6.66 -9.36
CA LYS A 84 -4.07 -5.74 -9.02
C LYS A 84 -4.77 -6.09 -7.70
N THR A 85 -4.75 -7.37 -7.32
CA THR A 85 -5.33 -7.86 -6.07
C THR A 85 -4.39 -7.72 -4.87
N PHE A 86 -3.12 -7.39 -5.10
CA PHE A 86 -2.12 -7.33 -4.03
C PHE A 86 -2.13 -5.98 -3.33
N ASP A 87 -2.06 -6.02 -2.01
CA ASP A 87 -1.75 -4.85 -1.20
C ASP A 87 -0.25 -4.51 -1.24
N VAL A 88 0.10 -3.31 -0.76
CA VAL A 88 1.50 -2.83 -0.70
C VAL A 88 2.40 -3.73 0.14
N THR A 89 1.88 -4.35 1.20
CA THR A 89 2.67 -5.22 2.09
C THR A 89 3.03 -6.53 1.40
N LEU A 90 2.10 -7.13 0.66
CA LEU A 90 2.36 -8.32 -0.13
C LEU A 90 3.35 -8.02 -1.26
N MET A 91 3.19 -6.88 -1.96
CA MET A 91 4.15 -6.46 -2.99
C MET A 91 5.57 -6.28 -2.42
N ILE A 92 5.72 -5.60 -1.27
CA ILE A 92 7.01 -5.45 -0.58
C ILE A 92 7.59 -6.82 -0.19
N LEU A 93 6.74 -7.71 0.35
CA LEU A 93 7.16 -9.05 0.78
C LEU A 93 7.71 -9.85 -0.39
N LEU A 94 7.05 -9.84 -1.54
CA LEU A 94 7.50 -10.55 -2.73
C LEU A 94 8.79 -9.94 -3.28
N LEU A 95 8.86 -8.61 -3.43
CA LEU A 95 10.06 -7.92 -3.90
C LEU A 95 11.28 -8.28 -3.05
N ARG A 96 11.21 -8.09 -1.73
CA ARG A 96 12.36 -8.32 -0.85
C ARG A 96 12.83 -9.79 -0.76
N ASN A 97 11.98 -10.75 -1.10
CA ASN A 97 12.30 -12.18 -0.98
C ASN A 97 12.62 -12.86 -2.31
N LEU A 98 12.16 -12.29 -3.43
CA LEU A 98 12.26 -12.91 -4.75
C LEU A 98 13.13 -12.12 -5.73
N THR A 99 13.47 -10.85 -5.44
CA THR A 99 14.41 -10.06 -6.25
C THR A 99 15.71 -9.77 -5.50
N GLN A 100 16.64 -9.07 -6.15
CA GLN A 100 17.90 -8.61 -5.56
C GLN A 100 17.87 -7.12 -5.16
N ILE A 101 16.68 -6.58 -4.90
CA ILE A 101 16.55 -5.19 -4.43
C ILE A 101 17.17 -5.06 -3.05
N ASN A 102 18.11 -4.11 -2.90
CA ASN A 102 18.71 -3.81 -1.61
C ASN A 102 17.66 -3.21 -0.67
N PRO A 103 17.56 -3.70 0.57
CA PRO A 103 16.64 -3.12 1.54
C PRO A 103 17.07 -1.69 1.90
N PRO A 104 16.14 -0.87 2.42
CA PRO A 104 16.50 0.41 3.01
C PRO A 104 17.49 0.21 4.17
N LEU A 105 18.32 1.22 4.47
CA LEU A 105 19.32 1.16 5.54
C LEU A 105 18.76 0.69 6.89
N CYS A 106 17.53 1.14 7.21
CA CYS A 106 16.84 0.79 8.44
C CYS A 106 15.84 -0.37 8.30
N GLY A 107 15.76 -1.00 7.13
CA GLY A 107 14.76 -2.02 6.78
C GLY A 107 13.39 -1.43 6.40
N TYR A 108 12.43 -2.32 6.08
CA TYR A 108 11.10 -1.94 5.57
C TYR A 108 10.06 -1.59 6.66
N ASP A 109 10.45 -1.63 7.94
CA ASP A 109 9.55 -1.41 9.08
C ASP A 109 9.78 -0.04 9.76
N ARG A 110 10.75 0.74 9.27
CA ARG A 110 11.08 2.07 9.78
C ARG A 110 11.00 3.09 8.65
N LEU A 111 10.66 4.33 8.99
CA LEU A 111 10.66 5.44 8.03
C LEU A 111 12.09 5.67 7.53
N PRO A 112 12.35 5.58 6.21
CA PRO A 112 13.67 5.87 5.66
C PRO A 112 14.02 7.35 5.77
N ALA A 113 15.31 7.67 5.77
CA ALA A 113 15.77 9.05 5.74
C ALA A 113 15.34 9.74 4.45
N ALA A 114 15.10 11.06 4.49
CA ALA A 114 14.68 11.83 3.30
C ALA A 114 15.68 11.77 2.13
N ILE A 115 16.97 11.60 2.43
CA ILE A 115 18.03 11.43 1.43
C ILE A 115 18.00 10.04 0.76
N GLU A 116 17.32 9.07 1.35
CA GLU A 116 17.20 7.72 0.82
C GLU A 116 16.01 7.62 -0.15
N THR A 117 16.32 7.74 -1.44
CA THR A 117 15.35 7.86 -2.54
C THR A 117 15.32 6.62 -3.45
N THR A 118 15.79 5.47 -2.96
CA THR A 118 15.70 4.19 -3.67
C THR A 118 14.25 3.70 -3.71
N GLN A 119 13.88 2.87 -4.69
CA GLN A 119 12.51 2.32 -4.78
C GLN A 119 12.15 1.51 -3.53
N ALA A 120 13.12 0.79 -2.93
CA ALA A 120 12.92 0.08 -1.68
C ALA A 120 12.55 1.02 -0.52
N ALA A 121 13.23 2.17 -0.42
CA ALA A 121 12.93 3.19 0.57
C ALA A 121 11.56 3.82 0.34
N ASP A 122 11.19 4.08 -0.91
CA ASP A 122 9.88 4.64 -1.24
C ASP A 122 8.72 3.70 -0.89
N LEU A 123 8.90 2.39 -1.11
CA LEU A 123 7.92 1.39 -0.65
C LEU A 123 7.82 1.36 0.89
N ALA A 124 8.95 1.38 1.59
CA ALA A 124 8.97 1.41 3.06
C ALA A 124 8.31 2.68 3.62
N ARG A 125 8.50 3.82 2.96
CA ARG A 125 7.88 5.11 3.28
C ARG A 125 6.35 5.06 3.13
N ILE A 126 5.84 4.57 2.01
CA ILE A 126 4.38 4.37 1.80
C ILE A 126 3.80 3.46 2.88
N LYS A 127 4.46 2.33 3.14
CA LYS A 127 4.04 1.39 4.19
C LYS A 127 4.04 2.03 5.57
N HIS A 128 5.05 2.83 5.90
CA HIS A 128 5.16 3.52 7.19
C HIS A 128 3.99 4.48 7.41
N TYR A 129 3.71 5.38 6.46
CA TYR A 129 2.61 6.34 6.61
C TYR A 129 1.24 5.67 6.61
N ARG A 130 1.04 4.61 5.82
CA ARG A 130 -0.19 3.82 5.89
C ARG A 130 -0.39 3.21 7.28
N ASN A 131 0.65 2.62 7.86
CA ASN A 131 0.58 2.05 9.21
C ASN A 131 0.32 3.13 10.26
N HIS A 132 1.01 4.27 10.16
CA HIS A 132 0.79 5.41 11.05
C HIS A 132 -0.67 5.88 11.02
N LEU A 133 -1.23 6.08 9.81
CA LEU A 133 -2.62 6.51 9.63
C LEU A 133 -3.64 5.49 10.17
N ALA A 134 -3.35 4.19 10.03
CA ALA A 134 -4.21 3.13 10.57
C ALA A 134 -4.32 3.19 12.10
N HIS A 135 -3.23 3.58 12.78
CA HIS A 135 -3.16 3.71 14.25
C HIS A 135 -3.62 5.09 14.78
N LEU A 136 -4.08 6.00 13.92
CA LEU A 136 -4.69 7.26 14.38
C LEU A 136 -6.18 7.02 14.68
N ASP A 137 -6.52 7.00 15.98
CA ASP A 137 -7.84 6.63 16.46
C ASP A 137 -8.85 7.79 16.39
N ASP A 138 -8.39 9.04 16.42
CA ASP A 138 -9.25 10.23 16.37
C ASP A 138 -9.65 10.65 14.95
N GLY A 139 -9.09 9.99 13.93
CA GLY A 139 -9.33 10.29 12.51
C GLY A 139 -8.93 11.71 12.11
N LYS A 140 -7.92 12.28 12.77
CA LYS A 140 -7.41 13.63 12.50
C LYS A 140 -5.91 13.62 12.23
N VAL A 141 -5.47 14.52 11.36
CA VAL A 141 -4.06 14.75 11.06
C VAL A 141 -3.79 16.25 11.10
N ASP A 142 -2.86 16.68 11.94
CA ASP A 142 -2.50 18.10 12.01
C ASP A 142 -1.86 18.57 10.69
N THR A 143 -2.04 19.85 10.37
CA THR A 143 -1.63 20.42 9.09
C THR A 143 -0.11 20.39 8.89
N THR A 144 0.69 20.44 9.95
CA THR A 144 2.15 20.37 9.85
C THR A 144 2.60 18.98 9.43
N PHE A 145 2.16 17.94 10.14
CA PHE A 145 2.43 16.56 9.76
C PHE A 145 1.87 16.21 8.39
N PHE A 146 0.62 16.63 8.10
CA PHE A 146 -0.01 16.43 6.80
C PHE A 146 0.88 16.92 5.66
N ASN A 147 1.41 18.15 5.74
CA ASN A 147 2.22 18.70 4.67
C ASN A 147 3.56 17.98 4.48
N ILE A 148 4.20 17.57 5.59
CA ILE A 148 5.44 16.78 5.55
C ILE A 148 5.17 15.41 4.90
N ALA A 149 4.20 14.67 5.44
CA ALA A 149 3.84 13.34 4.97
C ALA A 149 3.38 13.36 3.51
N TRP A 150 2.55 14.34 3.12
CA TRP A 150 2.08 14.48 1.75
C TRP A 150 3.23 14.67 0.77
N THR A 151 4.18 15.54 1.10
CA THR A 151 5.35 15.81 0.26
C THR A 151 6.16 14.53 0.10
N ASP A 152 6.47 13.87 1.21
CA ASP A 152 7.28 12.66 1.25
C ASP A 152 6.63 11.49 0.47
N ILE A 153 5.34 11.24 0.68
CA ILE A 153 4.57 10.21 -0.06
C ILE A 153 4.46 10.58 -1.53
N SER A 154 4.14 11.82 -1.88
CA SER A 154 3.94 12.20 -3.27
C SER A 154 5.23 12.11 -4.09
N SER A 155 6.38 12.45 -3.49
CA SER A 155 7.69 12.23 -4.12
C SER A 155 8.03 10.75 -4.29
N ALA A 156 7.64 9.89 -3.33
CA ALA A 156 7.77 8.44 -3.48
C ALA A 156 6.87 7.90 -4.61
N VAL A 157 5.64 8.40 -4.70
CA VAL A 157 4.69 8.08 -5.79
C VAL A 157 5.28 8.47 -7.14
N GLU A 158 5.89 9.64 -7.25
CA GLU A 158 6.54 10.08 -8.49
C GLU A 158 7.66 9.15 -8.93
N ARG A 159 8.54 8.74 -8.00
CA ARG A 159 9.68 7.85 -8.31
C ARG A 159 9.25 6.43 -8.66
N LEU A 160 8.17 5.93 -8.06
CA LEU A 160 7.67 4.57 -8.31
C LEU A 160 6.73 4.48 -9.53
N GLY A 161 5.86 5.48 -9.71
CA GLY A 161 4.76 5.45 -10.67
C GLY A 161 4.83 6.51 -11.77
N GLY A 162 5.79 7.44 -11.69
CA GLY A 162 6.01 8.50 -12.66
C GLY A 162 5.19 9.77 -12.40
N GLN A 163 5.45 10.79 -13.23
CA GLN A 163 4.89 12.14 -13.05
C GLN A 163 3.35 12.18 -13.19
N GLN A 164 2.74 11.31 -14.00
CA GLN A 164 1.27 11.30 -14.08
C GLN A 164 0.61 11.03 -12.71
N MET A 165 1.15 10.10 -11.92
CA MET A 165 0.59 9.79 -10.60
C MET A 165 0.89 10.90 -9.59
N LYS A 166 2.00 11.61 -9.72
CA LYS A 166 2.30 12.78 -8.90
C LYS A 166 1.34 13.94 -9.17
N GLN A 167 0.94 14.15 -10.43
CA GLN A 167 -0.12 15.10 -10.78
C GLN A 167 -1.48 14.70 -10.16
N GLU A 168 -1.80 13.40 -10.12
CA GLU A 168 -2.99 12.91 -9.40
C GLU A 168 -2.92 13.23 -7.90
N CYS A 169 -1.74 13.08 -7.27
CA CYS A 169 -1.54 13.54 -5.89
C CYS A 169 -1.79 15.06 -5.76
N ASP A 170 -1.22 15.88 -6.62
CA ASP A 170 -1.36 17.34 -6.52
C ASP A 170 -2.83 17.79 -6.71
N HIS A 171 -3.55 17.14 -7.63
CA HIS A 171 -4.98 17.32 -7.78
C HIS A 171 -5.75 16.88 -6.53
N LEU A 172 -5.45 15.70 -5.98
CA LEU A 172 -6.09 15.17 -4.78
C LEU A 172 -5.89 16.07 -3.55
N LYS A 173 -4.75 16.76 -3.45
CA LYS A 173 -4.45 17.68 -2.33
C LYS A 173 -5.41 18.86 -2.31
N THR A 174 -5.78 19.37 -3.49
CA THR A 174 -6.52 20.64 -3.65
C THR A 174 -7.99 20.46 -3.99
N LYS A 175 -8.39 19.32 -4.55
CA LYS A 175 -9.77 19.02 -4.91
C LYS A 175 -10.69 19.16 -3.68
N PRO A 176 -11.84 19.86 -3.78
CA PRO A 176 -12.85 19.87 -2.71
C PRO A 176 -13.29 18.44 -2.33
N LEU A 177 -13.42 18.17 -1.03
CA LEU A 177 -13.95 16.89 -0.55
C LEU A 177 -15.48 16.91 -0.73
N ASP A 178 -15.98 16.08 -1.64
CA ASP A 178 -17.41 15.84 -1.87
C ASP A 178 -18.04 14.92 -0.79
N GLN A 179 -19.35 14.70 -0.89
CA GLN A 179 -20.14 13.88 0.05
C GLN A 179 -19.63 12.43 0.14
N THR A 180 -19.15 11.85 -0.96
CA THR A 180 -18.60 10.49 -1.00
C THR A 180 -17.31 10.37 -0.17
N ASN A 181 -16.50 11.42 -0.13
CA ASN A 181 -15.31 11.45 0.75
C ASN A 181 -15.70 11.47 2.25
N ARG A 182 -16.88 11.98 2.59
CA ARG A 182 -17.43 11.96 3.96
C ARG A 182 -18.04 10.60 4.32
N GLU A 183 -18.54 9.85 3.35
CA GLU A 183 -19.00 8.47 3.54
C GLU A 183 -17.81 7.52 3.78
N ILE A 184 -16.72 7.67 3.01
CA ILE A 184 -15.43 6.99 3.28
C ILE A 184 -14.94 7.27 4.71
N MET A 185 -15.10 8.50 5.19
CA MET A 185 -14.78 8.89 6.57
C MET A 185 -15.67 8.18 7.61
N MET A 186 -16.95 7.93 7.31
CA MET A 186 -17.85 7.18 8.20
C MET A 186 -17.55 5.68 8.19
N ASP A 187 -17.24 5.10 7.04
CA ASP A 187 -16.90 3.68 6.90
C ASP A 187 -15.57 3.35 7.58
N ILE A 188 -14.57 4.23 7.44
CA ILE A 188 -13.30 4.10 8.17
C ILE A 188 -13.52 4.19 9.68
N LYS A 189 -14.39 5.09 10.16
CA LYS A 189 -14.72 5.20 11.60
C LYS A 189 -15.49 3.97 12.12
N HIS A 190 -16.44 3.43 11.36
CA HIS A 190 -17.21 2.23 11.76
C HIS A 190 -16.33 0.98 11.80
N SER A 191 -15.47 0.77 10.79
CA SER A 191 -14.57 -0.40 10.74
C SER A 191 -13.59 -0.46 11.91
N LYS A 192 -13.18 0.69 12.49
CA LYS A 192 -12.28 0.73 13.65
C LYS A 192 -13.00 0.43 14.97
N ASN A 193 -14.27 0.82 15.12
CA ASN A 193 -15.06 0.54 16.32
C ASN A 193 -15.42 -0.95 16.47
N GLU A 194 -15.53 -1.68 15.36
CA GLU A 194 -15.82 -3.12 15.36
C GLU A 194 -14.62 -4.00 15.72
N THR A 195 -13.39 -3.44 15.73
CA THR A 195 -12.16 -4.18 16.06
C THR A 195 -11.78 -4.11 17.55
N GLU A 196 -12.57 -3.41 18.37
CA GLU A 196 -12.36 -3.24 19.82
C GLU A 196 -13.31 -4.08 20.70
N ILE A 197 -14.04 -5.06 20.14
CA ILE A 197 -14.95 -5.97 20.87
C ILE A 197 -14.42 -7.42 20.86
#